data_AF-A0A2W4P7Z1-F1
#
_entry.id   AF-A0A2W4P7Z1-F1
#
_cell.length_a   1.000
_cell.length_b   1.000
_cell.length_c   1.000
_cell.angle_alpha   90.00
_cell.angle_beta   90.00
_cell.angle_gamma   90.00
#
_symmetry.space_group_name_H-M   'P 1'
#
loop_
_entity.id
_entity.type
_entity.pdbx_description
1 polymer ?
#
loop_
_entity_poly.entity_id
_entity_poly.type
_entity_poly.pdbx_seq_one_letter_code
_entity_poly.pdbx_strand_id
1 'polypeptide(L)'
;VMVDLDQRGEAPDGADELLTDLAAIGGRITPLTYVVVATHGEYDELAVAEALRAGARYVGLVASRRRAAAVREELLAEGISEEQLAALHAPAGLDIGARRGDEIALSIMAEIVQLRRSAGVVWTETEVEEKAKAEPSQPAQPAEEAPRPLTAIDPICGMEVEVATARHTYEYQGTMYYFCCPGCRAAFRKQHA
;
A
#
# COMPACT_ATOMS: atom_id res chain seq x y z
N VAL A 1 -0.63 -5.12 -14.76
CA VAL A 1 -1.21 -6.35 -15.37
C VAL A 1 -2.64 -6.50 -14.87
N MET A 2 -3.60 -6.60 -15.79
CA MET A 2 -5.00 -6.92 -15.49
C MET A 2 -5.31 -8.33 -16.00
N VAL A 3 -6.17 -9.07 -15.31
CA VAL A 3 -6.70 -10.35 -15.79
C VAL A 3 -8.20 -10.20 -16.03
N ASP A 4 -8.65 -10.46 -17.25
CA ASP A 4 -10.08 -10.49 -17.61
C ASP A 4 -10.39 -11.83 -18.28
N LEU A 5 -11.10 -12.71 -17.57
CA LEU A 5 -11.46 -14.04 -18.08
C LEU A 5 -12.63 -13.98 -19.08
N ASP A 6 -13.43 -12.92 -19.03
CA ASP A 6 -14.60 -12.78 -19.89
C ASP A 6 -14.25 -12.18 -21.26
N GLN A 7 -13.00 -11.77 -21.45
CA GLN A 7 -12.48 -11.22 -22.71
C GLN A 7 -13.34 -10.06 -23.25
N ARG A 8 -13.89 -9.21 -22.36
CA ARG A 8 -14.92 -8.23 -22.73
C ARG A 8 -14.38 -7.04 -23.53
N GLY A 9 -13.09 -6.96 -23.82
CA GLY A 9 -12.53 -5.95 -24.71
C GLY A 9 -11.02 -5.73 -24.60
N GLU A 10 -10.56 -4.58 -25.11
CA GLU A 10 -9.19 -4.09 -24.93
C GLU A 10 -8.91 -3.76 -23.46
N ALA A 11 -7.63 -3.80 -23.09
CA ALA A 11 -7.19 -3.41 -21.76
C ALA A 11 -7.68 -1.99 -21.44
N PRO A 12 -8.24 -1.73 -20.25
CA PRO A 12 -8.66 -0.39 -19.87
C PRO A 12 -7.44 0.54 -19.82
N ASP A 13 -7.71 1.81 -20.05
CA ASP A 13 -6.68 2.84 -20.09
C ASP A 13 -5.89 2.85 -18.76
N GLY A 14 -4.57 2.67 -18.86
CA GLY A 14 -3.66 2.54 -17.71
C GLY A 14 -3.25 1.11 -17.32
N ALA A 15 -3.78 0.07 -17.95
CA ALA A 15 -3.25 -1.29 -17.79
C ALA A 15 -2.06 -1.53 -18.73
N ASP A 16 -0.87 -1.83 -18.17
CA ASP A 16 0.32 -2.14 -18.99
C ASP A 16 0.17 -3.42 -19.84
N GLU A 17 -0.64 -4.37 -19.35
CA GLU A 17 -0.83 -5.68 -19.97
C GLU A 17 -2.18 -6.28 -19.54
N LEU A 18 -2.83 -6.98 -20.45
CA LEU A 18 -4.05 -7.74 -20.24
C LEU A 18 -3.79 -9.23 -20.45
N LEU A 19 -4.16 -10.05 -19.46
CA LEU A 19 -4.14 -11.51 -19.51
C LEU A 19 -5.58 -12.04 -19.54
N THR A 20 -5.80 -13.10 -20.30
CA THR A 20 -7.12 -13.76 -20.42
C THR A 20 -7.16 -15.11 -19.72
N ASP A 21 -6.13 -15.42 -18.92
CA ASP A 21 -5.96 -16.67 -18.21
C ASP A 21 -5.33 -16.38 -16.85
N LEU A 22 -5.96 -16.84 -15.77
CA LEU A 22 -5.42 -16.72 -14.42
C LEU A 22 -4.13 -17.51 -14.26
N ALA A 23 -3.96 -18.67 -14.93
CA ALA A 23 -2.73 -19.45 -14.84
C ALA A 23 -1.50 -18.67 -15.33
N ALA A 24 -1.69 -17.67 -16.19
CA ALA A 24 -0.62 -16.81 -16.70
C ALA A 24 -0.03 -15.86 -15.62
N ILE A 25 -0.65 -15.74 -14.44
CA ILE A 25 -0.15 -14.89 -13.36
C ILE A 25 0.89 -15.58 -12.46
N GLY A 26 0.90 -16.91 -12.39
CA GLY A 26 1.65 -17.64 -11.37
C GLY A 26 3.17 -17.35 -11.35
N GLY A 27 3.78 -17.15 -12.53
CA GLY A 27 5.20 -16.79 -12.65
C GLY A 27 5.51 -15.29 -12.48
N ARG A 28 4.47 -14.45 -12.34
CA ARG A 28 4.57 -12.98 -12.27
C ARG A 28 4.33 -12.46 -10.86
N ILE A 29 3.64 -13.24 -10.04
CA ILE A 29 3.40 -12.91 -8.64
C ILE A 29 4.65 -13.22 -7.83
N THR A 30 5.02 -12.26 -7.00
CA THR A 30 6.13 -12.36 -6.07
C THR A 30 5.66 -11.93 -4.68
N PRO A 31 6.46 -12.16 -3.62
CA PRO A 31 6.20 -11.60 -2.29
C PRO A 31 6.22 -10.06 -2.21
N LEU A 32 6.41 -9.35 -3.33
CA LEU A 32 6.28 -7.88 -3.43
C LEU A 32 5.04 -7.45 -4.23
N THR A 33 4.28 -8.41 -4.77
CA THR A 33 3.10 -8.16 -5.60
C THR A 33 1.85 -7.99 -4.74
N TYR A 34 1.04 -6.99 -5.07
CA TYR A 34 -0.27 -6.72 -4.48
C TYR A 34 -1.34 -7.06 -5.52
N VAL A 35 -2.33 -7.87 -5.14
CA VAL A 35 -3.41 -8.32 -6.02
C VAL A 35 -4.73 -7.76 -5.52
N VAL A 36 -5.54 -7.23 -6.43
CA VAL A 36 -6.90 -6.78 -6.16
C VAL A 36 -7.84 -7.59 -7.05
N VAL A 37 -8.81 -8.25 -6.43
CA VAL A 37 -9.83 -9.07 -7.07
C VAL A 37 -11.14 -8.28 -7.07
N ALA A 38 -11.64 -7.94 -8.25
CA ALA A 38 -12.85 -7.14 -8.44
C ALA A 38 -13.75 -7.74 -9.52
N THR A 39 -14.08 -9.02 -9.38
CA THR A 39 -14.80 -9.81 -10.42
C THR A 39 -16.31 -9.69 -10.34
N HIS A 40 -16.82 -8.89 -9.39
CA HIS A 40 -18.26 -8.78 -9.11
C HIS A 40 -18.95 -10.12 -8.76
N GLY A 41 -18.20 -11.09 -8.24
CA GLY A 41 -18.75 -12.38 -7.83
C GLY A 41 -18.70 -13.48 -8.89
N GLU A 42 -18.19 -13.20 -10.09
CA GLU A 42 -18.19 -14.18 -11.19
C GLU A 42 -17.15 -15.30 -10.97
N TYR A 43 -15.97 -14.96 -10.46
CA TYR A 43 -14.88 -15.94 -10.24
C TYR A 43 -13.94 -15.52 -9.09
N ASP A 44 -14.53 -14.97 -8.00
CA ASP A 44 -13.81 -14.46 -6.83
C ASP A 44 -12.93 -15.55 -6.18
N GLU A 45 -13.51 -16.72 -5.92
CA GLU A 45 -12.86 -17.85 -5.24
C GLU A 45 -11.63 -18.29 -6.02
N LEU A 46 -11.79 -18.51 -7.34
CA LEU A 46 -10.71 -18.91 -8.23
C LEU A 46 -9.58 -17.87 -8.26
N ALA A 47 -9.92 -16.59 -8.44
CA ALA A 47 -8.93 -15.52 -8.51
C ALA A 47 -8.18 -15.32 -7.19
N VAL A 48 -8.88 -15.38 -6.05
CA VAL A 48 -8.27 -15.27 -4.72
C VAL A 48 -7.38 -16.48 -4.45
N ALA A 49 -7.84 -17.70 -4.73
CA ALA A 49 -7.08 -18.92 -4.50
C ALA A 49 -5.75 -18.91 -5.29
N GLU A 50 -5.78 -18.54 -6.57
CA GLU A 50 -4.57 -18.42 -7.38
C GLU A 50 -3.59 -17.37 -6.83
N ALA A 51 -4.08 -16.19 -6.45
CA ALA A 51 -3.24 -15.15 -5.88
C ALA A 51 -2.57 -15.56 -4.56
N LEU A 52 -3.32 -16.26 -3.69
CA LEU A 52 -2.82 -16.78 -2.41
C LEU A 52 -1.81 -17.91 -2.61
N ARG A 53 -2.09 -18.88 -3.49
CA ARG A 53 -1.16 -19.98 -3.82
C ARG A 53 0.14 -19.46 -4.44
N ALA A 54 0.06 -18.41 -5.24
CA ALA A 54 1.23 -17.76 -5.85
C ALA A 54 2.06 -16.91 -4.87
N GLY A 55 1.60 -16.75 -3.61
CA GLY A 55 2.36 -16.06 -2.57
C GLY A 55 2.37 -14.53 -2.71
N ALA A 56 1.26 -13.96 -3.21
CA ALA A 56 1.09 -12.51 -3.22
C ALA A 56 1.18 -11.94 -1.79
N ARG A 57 1.80 -10.75 -1.65
CA ARG A 57 1.94 -10.08 -0.35
C ARG A 57 0.61 -9.63 0.23
N TYR A 58 -0.33 -9.32 -0.65
CA TYR A 58 -1.63 -8.78 -0.34
C TYR A 58 -2.61 -9.29 -1.40
N VAL A 59 -3.76 -9.76 -0.96
CA VAL A 59 -4.89 -10.13 -1.81
C VAL A 59 -6.13 -9.40 -1.29
N GLY A 60 -6.53 -8.33 -1.97
CA GLY A 60 -7.73 -7.57 -1.63
C GLY A 60 -8.93 -8.04 -2.45
N LEU A 61 -10.01 -8.48 -1.80
CA LEU A 61 -11.27 -8.81 -2.45
C LEU A 61 -12.28 -7.65 -2.35
N VAL A 62 -12.64 -7.07 -3.49
CA VAL A 62 -13.69 -6.05 -3.60
C VAL A 62 -15.05 -6.74 -3.56
N ALA A 63 -15.58 -6.93 -2.35
CA ALA A 63 -16.87 -7.59 -2.12
C ALA A 63 -17.56 -7.08 -0.85
N SER A 64 -18.88 -7.34 -0.75
CA SER A 64 -19.61 -7.13 0.51
C SER A 64 -19.10 -8.07 1.60
N ARG A 65 -19.25 -7.69 2.88
CA ARG A 65 -18.91 -8.55 4.04
C ARG A 65 -19.51 -9.96 3.95
N ARG A 66 -20.76 -10.06 3.49
CA ARG A 66 -21.45 -11.35 3.31
C ARG A 66 -20.77 -12.21 2.24
N ARG A 67 -20.41 -11.61 1.10
CA ARG A 67 -19.74 -12.32 0.00
C ARG A 67 -18.32 -12.71 0.41
N ALA A 68 -17.59 -11.82 1.07
CA ALA A 68 -16.26 -12.09 1.62
C ALA A 68 -16.26 -13.30 2.57
N ALA A 69 -17.24 -13.39 3.47
CA ALA A 69 -17.39 -14.53 4.37
C ALA A 69 -17.62 -15.85 3.61
N ALA A 70 -18.49 -15.84 2.59
CA ALA A 70 -18.75 -17.01 1.76
C ALA A 70 -17.51 -17.46 0.98
N VAL A 71 -16.79 -16.53 0.36
CA VAL A 71 -15.54 -16.84 -0.36
C VAL A 71 -14.50 -17.43 0.59
N ARG A 72 -14.35 -16.89 1.81
CA ARG A 72 -13.43 -17.43 2.80
C ARG A 72 -13.77 -18.87 3.22
N GLU A 73 -15.06 -19.17 3.42
CA GLU A 73 -15.52 -20.52 3.77
C GLU A 73 -15.22 -21.53 2.65
N GLU A 74 -15.47 -21.14 1.40
CA GLU A 74 -15.20 -21.97 0.23
C GLU A 74 -13.70 -22.23 0.03
N LEU A 75 -12.86 -21.20 0.19
CA LEU A 75 -11.40 -21.33 0.12
C LEU A 75 -10.84 -22.29 1.18
N LEU A 76 -11.37 -22.24 2.40
CA LEU A 76 -11.01 -23.20 3.46
C LEU A 76 -11.41 -24.63 3.09
N ALA A 77 -12.61 -24.80 2.53
CA ALA A 77 -13.09 -26.11 2.07
C ALA A 77 -12.25 -26.68 0.92
N GLU A 78 -11.68 -25.81 0.08
CA GLU A 78 -10.73 -26.16 -0.99
C GLU A 78 -9.30 -26.40 -0.50
N GLY A 79 -9.02 -26.23 0.80
CA GLY A 79 -7.73 -26.53 1.41
C GLY A 79 -6.72 -25.37 1.39
N ILE A 80 -7.15 -24.14 1.14
CA ILE A 80 -6.32 -22.96 1.45
C ILE A 80 -6.19 -22.87 2.97
N SER A 81 -4.96 -22.77 3.47
CA SER A 81 -4.72 -22.73 4.92
C SER A 81 -5.09 -21.38 5.53
N GLU A 82 -5.32 -21.37 6.85
CA GLU A 82 -5.57 -20.13 7.59
C GLU A 82 -4.38 -19.16 7.51
N GLU A 83 -3.15 -19.69 7.45
CA GLU A 83 -1.94 -18.90 7.26
C GLU A 83 -1.90 -18.23 5.90
N GLN A 84 -2.35 -18.90 4.83
CA GLN A 84 -2.47 -18.29 3.51
C GLN A 84 -3.56 -17.22 3.52
N LEU A 85 -4.71 -17.49 4.16
CA LEU A 85 -5.80 -16.53 4.29
C LEU A 85 -5.43 -15.28 5.09
N ALA A 86 -4.36 -15.29 5.89
CA ALA A 86 -3.88 -14.09 6.58
C ALA A 86 -3.48 -12.96 5.61
N ALA A 87 -3.18 -13.27 4.34
CA ALA A 87 -2.92 -12.27 3.30
C ALA A 87 -4.18 -11.74 2.60
N LEU A 88 -5.36 -12.30 2.90
CA LEU A 88 -6.64 -11.92 2.31
C LEU A 88 -7.29 -10.75 3.08
N HIS A 89 -7.52 -9.64 2.39
CA HIS A 89 -8.25 -8.48 2.87
C HIS A 89 -9.62 -8.40 2.20
N ALA A 90 -10.68 -8.72 2.94
CA ALA A 90 -12.02 -8.84 2.39
C ALA A 90 -13.09 -8.35 3.40
N PRO A 91 -13.73 -7.19 3.18
CA PRO A 91 -13.61 -6.29 2.03
C PRO A 91 -12.23 -5.64 1.90
N ALA A 92 -11.77 -5.43 0.67
CA ALA A 92 -10.54 -4.70 0.39
C ALA A 92 -10.67 -3.21 0.75
N GLY A 93 -9.58 -2.63 1.25
CA GLY A 93 -9.43 -1.21 1.55
C GLY A 93 -9.83 -0.83 2.98
N LEU A 94 -9.34 0.34 3.40
CA LEU A 94 -9.68 0.91 4.71
C LEU A 94 -11.16 1.31 4.78
N ASP A 95 -11.77 1.17 5.96
CA ASP A 95 -13.16 1.61 6.18
C ASP A 95 -13.23 3.14 6.28
N ILE A 96 -13.32 3.79 5.12
CA ILE A 96 -13.56 5.23 4.98
C ILE A 96 -15.03 5.55 4.67
N GLY A 97 -15.93 4.57 4.76
CA GLY A 97 -17.31 4.71 4.33
C GLY A 97 -17.50 4.83 2.81
N ALA A 98 -16.55 4.32 2.01
CA ALA A 98 -16.56 4.40 0.55
C ALA A 98 -17.81 3.76 -0.06
N ARG A 99 -18.38 4.41 -1.08
CA ARG A 99 -19.54 3.91 -1.84
C ARG A 99 -19.35 3.96 -3.34
N ARG A 100 -18.55 4.92 -3.83
CA ARG A 100 -18.26 5.08 -5.25
C ARG A 100 -16.97 4.36 -5.64
N GLY A 101 -16.83 3.99 -6.90
CA GLY A 101 -15.66 3.23 -7.38
C GLY A 101 -14.31 3.94 -7.15
N ASP A 102 -14.29 5.27 -7.30
CA ASP A 102 -13.11 6.11 -7.02
C ASP A 102 -12.78 6.17 -5.51
N GLU A 103 -13.79 6.21 -4.65
CA GLU A 103 -13.61 6.13 -3.19
C GLU A 103 -13.09 4.75 -2.76
N ILE A 104 -13.61 3.68 -3.38
CA ILE A 104 -13.14 2.30 -3.14
C ILE A 104 -11.70 2.14 -3.62
N ALA A 105 -11.35 2.66 -4.80
CA ALA A 105 -9.97 2.64 -5.28
C ALA A 105 -9.03 3.37 -4.32
N LEU A 106 -9.44 4.54 -3.82
CA LEU A 106 -8.66 5.30 -2.83
C LEU A 106 -8.46 4.50 -1.54
N SER A 107 -9.50 3.83 -1.02
CA SER A 107 -9.41 3.06 0.22
C SER A 107 -8.48 1.86 0.10
N ILE A 108 -8.50 1.16 -1.05
CA ILE A 108 -7.59 0.05 -1.37
C ILE A 108 -6.15 0.55 -1.46
N MET A 109 -5.92 1.65 -2.18
CA MET A 109 -4.57 2.22 -2.30
C MET A 109 -4.03 2.69 -0.94
N ALA A 110 -4.88 3.24 -0.07
CA ALA A 110 -4.51 3.61 1.29
C ALA A 110 -4.12 2.39 2.13
N GLU A 111 -4.87 1.29 2.06
CA GLU A 111 -4.54 0.03 2.73
C GLU A 111 -3.20 -0.55 2.24
N ILE A 112 -2.98 -0.57 0.91
CA ILE A 112 -1.71 -1.02 0.32
C ILE A 112 -0.53 -0.18 0.81
N VAL A 113 -0.69 1.15 0.87
CA VAL A 113 0.35 2.06 1.38
C VAL A 113 0.60 1.80 2.87
N GLN A 114 -0.45 1.59 3.67
CA GLN A 114 -0.34 1.26 5.08
C GLN A 114 0.46 -0.03 5.27
N LEU A 115 0.11 -1.13 4.59
CA LEU A 115 0.83 -2.40 4.67
C LEU A 115 2.29 -2.30 4.23
N ARG A 116 2.56 -1.51 3.18
CA ARG A 116 3.91 -1.26 2.70
C ARG A 116 4.77 -0.53 3.75
N ARG A 117 4.16 0.34 4.57
CA ARG A 117 4.85 1.13 5.62
C ARG A 117 4.89 0.42 6.98
N SER A 118 3.85 -0.32 7.34
CA SER A 118 3.75 -1.07 8.61
C SER A 118 4.73 -2.24 8.70
N ALA A 119 5.28 -2.71 7.57
CA ALA A 119 6.42 -3.62 7.59
C ALA A 119 7.71 -3.01 8.20
N GLY A 120 7.67 -1.75 8.64
CA GLY A 120 8.67 -1.12 9.51
C GLY A 120 8.10 -0.35 10.71
N VAL A 121 6.79 -0.45 11.02
CA VAL A 121 6.16 0.21 12.17
C VAL A 121 5.11 -0.70 12.80
N VAL A 122 5.39 -1.18 14.01
CA VAL A 122 4.42 -1.85 14.87
C VAL A 122 3.58 -0.77 15.54
N TRP A 123 2.27 -0.75 15.30
CA TRP A 123 1.32 0.00 16.11
C TRP A 123 0.57 -1.01 16.97
N THR A 124 0.61 -0.86 18.29
CA THR A 124 -0.13 -1.72 19.22
C THR A 124 -1.45 -1.06 19.62
N GLU A 125 -2.51 -1.85 19.82
CA GLU A 125 -3.85 -1.36 20.18
C GLU A 125 -3.88 -0.45 21.41
N THR A 126 -2.91 -0.59 22.31
CA THR A 126 -2.73 0.26 23.49
C THR A 126 -2.48 1.74 23.13
N GLU A 127 -1.90 2.03 21.96
CA GLU A 127 -1.47 3.39 21.58
C GLU A 127 -2.64 4.25 21.05
N VAL A 128 -3.75 3.65 20.61
CA VAL A 128 -4.91 4.41 20.09
C VAL A 128 -5.71 5.03 21.23
N GLU A 129 -5.86 4.32 22.35
CA GLU A 129 -6.60 4.83 23.52
C GLU A 129 -5.80 5.86 24.33
N GLU A 130 -4.47 5.70 24.47
CA GLU A 130 -3.65 6.67 25.21
C GLU A 130 -3.48 8.01 24.47
N LYS A 131 -3.37 7.99 23.13
CA LYS A 131 -3.17 9.21 22.33
C LYS A 131 -4.43 10.06 22.18
N ALA A 132 -5.60 9.47 22.37
CA ALA A 132 -6.88 10.18 22.42
C ALA A 132 -7.12 10.92 23.75
N LYS A 133 -6.36 10.57 24.81
CA LYS A 133 -6.57 11.09 26.18
C LYS A 133 -5.44 11.95 26.73
N ALA A 134 -4.28 11.99 26.07
CA ALA A 134 -3.15 12.81 26.50
C ALA A 134 -3.26 14.25 25.96
N GLU A 135 -3.60 15.19 26.83
CA GLU A 135 -3.26 16.60 26.65
C GLU A 135 -1.72 16.77 26.60
N PRO A 136 -1.20 17.79 25.89
CA PRO A 136 0.23 17.90 25.61
C PRO A 136 1.02 18.31 26.86
N SER A 137 1.49 17.33 27.64
CA SER A 137 2.51 17.54 28.68
C SER A 137 3.88 17.07 28.17
N GLN A 138 4.72 18.07 27.94
CA GLN A 138 6.19 18.14 27.70
C GLN A 138 7.03 16.85 27.57
N PRO A 139 8.04 16.85 26.67
CA PRO A 139 8.80 15.65 26.30
C PRO A 139 9.78 15.18 27.39
N ALA A 140 9.66 13.90 27.78
CA ALA A 140 10.71 13.16 28.48
C ALA A 140 11.72 12.58 27.47
N GLN A 141 13.01 12.60 27.83
CA GLN A 141 14.16 12.38 26.95
C GLN A 141 14.33 10.90 26.48
N PRO A 142 14.98 10.65 25.33
CA PRO A 142 15.04 9.33 24.69
C PRO A 142 16.17 8.45 25.24
N ALA A 143 15.86 7.17 25.45
CA ALA A 143 16.84 6.09 25.55
C ALA A 143 17.29 5.65 24.14
N GLU A 144 18.56 5.28 24.04
CA GLU A 144 19.40 5.28 22.84
C GLU A 144 19.13 4.07 21.91
N GLU A 145 18.66 4.35 20.70
CA GLU A 145 18.41 3.41 19.61
C GLU A 145 19.45 3.65 18.49
N ALA A 146 19.97 2.59 17.87
CA ALA A 146 20.99 2.68 16.82
C ALA A 146 20.59 3.72 15.73
N PRO A 147 21.54 4.54 15.21
CA PRO A 147 21.18 5.73 14.46
C PRO A 147 20.49 5.35 13.14
N ARG A 148 19.18 5.58 13.08
CA ARG A 148 18.43 5.58 11.82
C ARG A 148 19.04 6.67 10.92
N PRO A 149 19.23 6.42 9.61
CA PRO A 149 19.79 7.42 8.72
C PRO A 149 18.86 8.65 8.73
N LEU A 150 19.44 9.82 8.93
CA LEU A 150 18.69 11.08 8.90
C LEU A 150 18.09 11.24 7.50
N THR A 151 16.77 11.34 7.40
CA THR A 151 16.05 11.67 6.17
C THR A 151 15.48 13.09 6.25
N ALA A 152 15.39 13.75 5.10
CA ALA A 152 14.85 15.10 4.93
C ALA A 152 13.80 15.09 3.83
N ILE A 153 12.79 15.95 3.95
CA ILE A 153 11.75 16.09 2.93
C ILE A 153 12.15 17.20 1.97
N ASP A 154 12.15 16.91 0.67
CA ASP A 154 12.31 17.92 -0.38
C ASP A 154 11.15 18.91 -0.32
N PRO A 155 11.40 20.21 0.00
CA PRO A 155 10.34 21.19 0.21
C PRO A 155 9.57 21.55 -1.06
N ILE A 156 10.04 21.13 -2.25
CA ILE A 156 9.39 21.43 -3.52
C ILE A 156 8.39 20.35 -3.91
N CYS A 157 8.73 19.07 -3.72
CA CYS A 157 7.89 17.96 -4.18
C CYS A 157 7.37 17.03 -3.07
N GLY A 158 7.85 17.18 -1.84
CA GLY A 158 7.48 16.32 -0.72
C GLY A 158 8.16 14.94 -0.72
N MET A 159 9.12 14.71 -1.61
CA MET A 159 9.86 13.45 -1.69
C MET A 159 10.87 13.33 -0.55
N GLU A 160 10.96 12.16 0.07
CA GLU A 160 11.93 11.85 1.11
C GLU A 160 13.33 11.62 0.53
N VAL A 161 14.35 12.24 1.13
CA VAL A 161 15.76 12.22 0.69
C VAL A 161 16.65 11.84 1.87
N GLU A 162 17.52 10.86 1.70
CA GLU A 162 18.50 10.48 2.72
C GLU A 162 19.62 11.55 2.81
N VAL A 163 19.78 12.16 3.99
CA VAL A 163 20.74 13.26 4.22
C VAL A 163 22.18 12.84 3.96
N ALA A 164 22.53 11.60 4.34
CA ALA A 164 23.88 11.08 4.21
C ALA A 164 24.34 10.92 2.74
N THR A 165 23.41 10.68 1.81
CA THR A 165 23.70 10.40 0.40
C THR A 165 23.21 11.49 -0.55
N ALA A 166 22.56 12.52 -0.02
CA ALA A 166 21.98 13.62 -0.80
C ALA A 166 23.02 14.36 -1.65
N ARG A 167 22.90 14.24 -2.97
CA ARG A 167 23.77 14.94 -3.95
C ARG A 167 23.35 16.38 -4.20
N HIS A 168 22.14 16.75 -3.81
CA HIS A 168 21.56 18.05 -4.09
C HIS A 168 21.12 18.69 -2.78
N THR A 169 21.93 19.63 -2.31
CA THR A 169 21.67 20.39 -1.08
C THR A 169 21.76 21.89 -1.35
N TYR A 170 21.13 22.69 -0.48
CA TYR A 170 21.17 24.15 -0.53
C TYR A 170 20.95 24.73 0.87
N GLU A 171 21.79 25.68 1.28
CA GLU A 171 21.64 26.37 2.56
C GLU A 171 20.88 27.68 2.40
N TYR A 172 19.84 27.89 3.21
CA TYR A 172 19.05 29.12 3.22
C TYR A 172 18.66 29.49 4.66
N GLN A 173 18.91 30.74 5.05
CA GLN A 173 18.68 31.25 6.42
C GLN A 173 19.26 30.35 7.52
N GLY A 174 20.46 29.78 7.28
CA GLY A 174 21.13 28.88 8.22
C GLY A 174 20.53 27.48 8.33
N THR A 175 19.58 27.11 7.46
CA THR A 175 19.00 25.76 7.37
C THR A 175 19.48 25.07 6.09
N MET A 176 19.96 23.83 6.22
CA MET A 176 20.33 23.00 5.08
C MET A 176 19.10 22.26 4.53
N TYR A 177 18.79 22.50 3.26
CA TYR A 177 17.71 21.82 2.53
C TYR A 177 18.28 20.75 1.61
N TYR A 178 17.54 19.66 1.44
CA TYR A 178 17.92 18.47 0.67
C TYR A 178 16.89 18.23 -0.43
N PHE A 179 17.33 17.88 -1.63
CA PHE A 179 16.47 17.79 -2.82
C PHE A 179 16.62 16.45 -3.52
N CYS A 180 15.50 15.92 -4.02
CA CYS A 180 15.46 14.63 -4.72
C CYS A 180 16.14 14.70 -6.09
N CYS A 181 16.18 15.88 -6.71
CA CYS A 181 16.77 16.08 -8.03
C CYS A 181 17.32 17.51 -8.23
N PRO A 182 18.13 17.75 -9.28
CA PRO A 182 18.66 19.09 -9.59
C PRO A 182 17.56 20.14 -9.84
N GLY A 183 16.42 19.71 -10.39
CA GLY A 183 15.28 20.57 -10.71
C GLY A 183 14.63 21.16 -9.46
N CYS A 184 14.36 20.34 -8.44
CA CYS A 184 13.81 20.80 -7.16
C CYS A 184 14.74 21.81 -6.49
N ARG A 185 16.05 21.54 -6.44
CA ARG A 185 17.02 22.51 -5.91
C ARG A 185 17.00 23.84 -6.67
N ALA A 186 16.93 23.79 -8.00
CA ALA A 186 16.89 25.00 -8.82
C ALA A 186 15.59 25.80 -8.61
N ALA A 187 14.45 25.11 -8.44
CA ALA A 187 13.17 25.74 -8.14
C ALA A 187 13.20 26.43 -6.76
N PHE A 188 13.72 25.75 -5.74
CA PHE A 188 13.89 26.31 -4.40
C PHE A 188 14.78 27.55 -4.41
N ARG A 189 15.92 27.48 -5.11
CA ARG A 189 16.82 28.64 -5.27
C ARG A 189 16.14 29.86 -5.90
N LYS A 190 15.19 29.66 -6.82
CA LYS A 190 14.46 30.77 -7.44
C LYS A 190 13.42 31.39 -6.50
N GLN A 191 12.80 30.59 -5.64
CA GLN A 191 11.80 31.06 -4.67
C GLN A 191 12.45 31.78 -3.47
N HIS A 192 13.72 31.49 -3.22
CA HIS A 192 14.47 31.96 -2.04
C HIS A 192 15.77 32.71 -2.42
N ALA A 193 15.83 33.29 -3.62
CA ALA A 193 16.92 34.16 -4.09
C ALA A 193 16.76 35.60 -3.60
#